data_AF-A0A3D1H5Z5-F1
#
_entry.id   AF-A0A3D1H5Z5-F1
#
_cell.length_a   1.000
_cell.length_b   1.000
_cell.length_c   1.000
_cell.angle_alpha   90.00
_cell.angle_beta   90.00
_cell.angle_gamma   90.00
#
_symmetry.space_group_name_H-M   'P 1'
#
loop_
_entity.id
_entity.type
_entity.pdbx_description
1 polymer ?
#
loop_
_entity_poly.entity_id
_entity_poly.type
_entity_poly.pdbx_seq_one_letter_code
_entity_poly.pdbx_strand_id
1 'polypeptide(L)' 'MSENMKEYLKGKVKYHETNVQVYFSSPVGIGEHPDIMSAVEEELSKVAEYKEKLDVLQELQRRLW' A
#
# COMPACT_ATOMS: atom_id res chain seq x y z
N MET A 1 8.18 -3.67 -19.24
CA MET A 1 6.99 -4.25 -18.60
C MET A 1 7.22 -4.53 -17.11
N SER A 2 8.28 -5.25 -16.74
CA SER A 2 8.61 -5.56 -15.34
C SER A 2 8.93 -4.31 -14.50
N GLU A 3 9.69 -3.34 -15.03
CA GLU A 3 9.98 -2.10 -14.30
C GLU A 3 8.70 -1.26 -14.06
N ASN A 4 7.81 -1.19 -15.04
CA ASN A 4 6.52 -0.49 -14.88
C ASN A 4 5.67 -1.14 -13.79
N MET A 5 5.66 -2.48 -13.70
CA MET A 5 4.96 -3.20 -12.63
C MET A 5 5.57 -2.90 -11.26
N LYS A 6 6.90 -2.89 -11.15
CA LYS A 6 7.61 -2.55 -9.93
C LYS A 6 7.29 -1.14 -9.45
N GLU A 7 7.30 -0.15 -10.34
CA GLU A 7 6.94 1.23 -10.00
C GLU A 7 5.45 1.37 -9.63
N TYR A 8 4.57 0.64 -10.30
CA TYR A 8 3.15 0.57 -9.91
C TYR A 8 2.97 0.03 -8.48
N LEU A 9 3.63 -1.09 -8.14
CA LEU A 9 3.53 -1.69 -6.81
C LEU A 9 4.11 -0.78 -5.73
N LYS A 10 5.27 -0.15 -5.98
CA LYS A 10 5.83 0.88 -5.09
C LYS A 10 4.87 2.06 -4.89
N GLY A 11 4.25 2.53 -5.98
CA GLY A 11 3.23 3.57 -5.93
C GLY A 11 2.05 3.19 -5.05
N LYS A 12 1.56 1.95 -5.16
CA LYS A 12 0.48 1.43 -4.32
C LYS A 12 0.88 1.32 -2.85
N VAL A 13 2.09 0.85 -2.53
CA VAL A 13 2.61 0.86 -1.16
C VAL A 13 2.59 2.30 -0.61
N LYS A 14 3.17 3.24 -1.34
CA LYS A 14 3.25 4.64 -0.87
C LYS A 14 1.88 5.30 -0.73
N TYR A 15 0.95 5.00 -1.63
CA TYR A 15 -0.42 5.47 -1.57
C TYR A 15 -1.10 5.05 -0.27
N HIS A 16 -1.07 3.76 0.05
CA HIS A 16 -1.72 3.24 1.27
C HIS A 16 -1.01 3.67 2.55
N GLU A 17 0.33 3.76 2.56
CA GLU A 17 1.08 4.38 3.67
C GLU A 17 0.68 5.84 3.89
N THR A 18 0.44 6.58 2.81
CA THR A 18 -0.02 7.98 2.89
C THR A 18 -1.42 8.04 3.50
N ASN A 19 -2.35 7.20 3.07
CA ASN A 19 -3.70 7.17 3.66
C ASN A 19 -3.67 6.92 5.17
N VAL A 20 -2.85 5.98 5.64
CA VAL A 20 -2.62 5.74 7.08
C VAL A 20 -2.14 7.02 7.78
N GLN A 21 -1.15 7.71 7.22
CA GLN A 21 -0.64 8.97 7.78
C GLN A 21 -1.71 10.06 7.84
N VAL A 22 -2.55 10.16 6.81
CA VAL A 22 -3.61 11.17 6.78
C VAL A 22 -4.67 10.86 7.85
N TYR A 23 -5.08 9.59 8.01
CA TYR A 23 -6.00 9.20 9.09
C TYR A 23 -5.48 9.57 10.49
N PHE A 24 -4.17 9.45 10.74
CA PHE A 24 -3.57 9.81 12.03
C PHE A 24 -3.33 11.32 12.21
N SER A 25 -3.08 12.08 11.14
CA SER A 25 -2.67 13.49 11.22
C SER A 25 -3.82 14.48 11.02
N SER A 26 -4.83 14.13 10.24
CA SER A 26 -6.00 14.98 9.98
C SER A 26 -7.20 14.14 9.52
N PRO A 27 -7.88 13.43 10.44
CA PRO A 27 -9.02 12.59 10.09
C PRO A 27 -10.25 13.38 9.60
N VAL A 28 -10.26 14.70 9.79
CA VAL A 28 -11.40 15.57 9.46
C VAL A 28 -11.52 15.70 7.94
N GLY A 29 -12.60 15.17 7.36
CA GLY A 29 -12.98 15.38 5.96
C GLY A 29 -12.73 14.22 4.98
N ILE A 30 -12.16 13.08 5.41
CA ILE A 30 -11.86 11.94 4.52
C ILE A 30 -13.05 10.96 4.39
N GLY A 31 -14.10 11.25 5.13
CA GLY A 31 -15.33 10.48 5.13
C GLY A 31 -15.81 10.39 6.56
N GLU A 32 -17.11 10.54 6.75
CA GLU A 32 -17.80 10.20 7.99
C GLU A 32 -17.80 8.68 8.18
N HIS A 33 -16.62 8.05 8.15
CA HIS A 33 -16.47 6.65 8.53
C HIS A 33 -16.53 6.64 10.05
N PRO A 34 -17.59 6.08 10.65
CA PRO A 34 -17.74 6.07 12.11
C PRO A 34 -16.62 5.27 12.79
N ASP A 35 -15.92 4.43 12.03
CA ASP A 35 -14.82 3.60 12.48
C ASP A 35 -13.53 3.89 11.69
N ILE A 36 -12.76 4.86 12.18
CA ILE A 36 -11.44 5.25 11.66
C ILE A 36 -10.44 4.09 11.84
N MET A 37 -10.58 3.30 12.91
CA MET A 37 -9.63 2.22 13.19
C MET A 37 -9.75 1.12 12.15
N SER A 38 -10.98 0.72 11.80
CA SER A 38 -11.24 -0.24 10.73
C SER A 38 -10.66 0.23 9.39
N ALA A 39 -10.80 1.52 9.06
CA ALA A 39 -10.22 2.08 7.84
C ALA A 39 -8.68 2.04 7.85
N VAL A 40 -8.04 2.33 8.99
CA VAL A 40 -6.58 2.23 9.14
C VAL A 40 -6.12 0.77 8.99
N GLU A 41 -6.83 -0.19 9.57
CA GLU A 41 -6.51 -1.62 9.44
C GLU A 41 -6.61 -2.11 7.98
N GLU A 42 -7.61 -1.63 7.24
CA GLU A 42 -7.74 -1.95 5.81
C GLU A 42 -6.56 -1.38 5.01
N GLU A 43 -6.17 -0.14 5.25
CA GLU A 43 -5.03 0.48 4.56
C GLU A 43 -3.71 -0.21 4.92
N LEU A 44 -3.49 -0.60 6.18
CA LEU A 44 -2.34 -1.39 6.59
C LEU A 44 -2.29 -2.76 5.92
N SER A 45 -3.46 -3.42 5.77
CA SER A 45 -3.56 -4.70 5.07
C SER A 45 -3.15 -4.57 3.60
N LYS A 46 -3.56 -3.48 2.93
CA LYS A 46 -3.14 -3.18 1.56
C LYS A 46 -1.64 -2.88 1.47
N VAL A 47 -1.06 -2.16 2.43
CA VAL A 47 0.40 -1.94 2.48
C VAL A 47 1.14 -3.28 2.52
N ALA A 48 0.72 -4.20 3.39
CA ALA A 48 1.32 -5.53 3.50
C ALA A 48 1.19 -6.32 2.19
N GLU A 49 -0.02 -6.34 1.59
CA GLU A 49 -0.28 -7.04 0.33
C GLU A 49 0.60 -6.54 -0.82
N TYR A 50 0.74 -5.22 -0.98
CA TYR A 50 1.56 -4.66 -2.07
C TYR A 50 3.06 -4.79 -1.83
N LYS A 51 3.52 -4.80 -0.57
CA LYS A 51 4.92 -5.13 -0.23
C LYS A 51 5.24 -6.57 -0.60
N GLU A 52 4.39 -7.51 -0.22
CA GLU A 52 4.56 -8.93 -0.56
C GLU A 52 4.60 -9.15 -2.08
N LYS A 53 3.67 -8.53 -2.84
CA LYS A 53 3.69 -8.60 -4.31
C LYS A 53 4.97 -8.05 -4.92
N LEU A 54 5.51 -6.97 -4.37
CA LEU A 54 6.76 -6.38 -4.83
C LEU A 54 7.94 -7.31 -4.55
N ASP A 55 7.99 -7.94 -3.38
CA ASP A 55 9.05 -8.86 -3.00
C ASP A 55 9.04 -10.12 -3.86
N VAL A 56 7.85 -10.71 -4.08
CA VAL A 56 7.66 -11.86 -4.98
C VAL A 56 8.07 -11.51 -6.41
N LEU A 57 7.69 -10.33 -6.92
CA LEU A 57 8.12 -9.88 -8.26
C LEU A 57 9.65 -9.84 -8.36
N GLN A 58 10.33 -9.28 -7.35
CA GLN A 58 11.79 -9.21 -7.34
C GLN A 58 12.44 -10.59 -7.22
N GLU A 59 11.86 -11.52 -6.45
CA GLU A 59 12.34 -12.90 -6.38
C GLU A 59 12.25 -13.60 -7.73
N LEU A 60 11.10 -13.50 -8.39
CA LEU A 60 10.89 -14.08 -9.72
C LEU A 60 11.87 -13.49 -10.73
N GLN A 61 12.14 -12.18 -10.68
CA GLN A 61 13.17 -11.56 -11.50
C GLN A 61 14.55 -12.19 -11.22
N ARG A 62 14.97 -12.34 -9.97
CA ARG A 62 16.28 -12.94 -9.63
C ARG A 62 16.42 -14.40 -10.06
N ARG A 63 15.32 -15.16 -10.17
CA ARG A 63 15.34 -16.58 -10.54
C ARG A 63 15.38 -16.82 -12.05
N LEU A 64 15.00 -15.82 -12.84
CA LEU A 64 14.93 -15.91 -14.30
C LEU A 64 16.23 -15.47 -14.99
N TRP A 65 17.22 -15.03 -14.21
CA TRP A 65 18.57 -14.62 -14.65
C TRP A 65 19.61 -15.28 -13.77
#